data_AF-A0A117LJG9-F1
#
_entry.id   AF-A0A117LJG9-F1
#
_cell.length_a   1.000
_cell.length_b   1.000
_cell.length_c   1.000
_cell.angle_alpha   90.00
_cell.angle_beta   90.00
_cell.angle_gamma   90.00
#
_symmetry.space_group_name_H-M   'P 1'
#
loop_
_entity.id
_entity.type
_entity.pdbx_description
1 polymer ?
#
loop_
_entity_poly.entity_id
_entity_poly.type
_entity_poly.pdbx_seq_one_letter_code
_entity_poly.pdbx_strand_id
1 'polypeptide(L)'
;MERSSSNNKGKTVQHQFDSFCRKVLKGEAGNYRKALARRLQYEVTFSELSEKELNQLYTMDEYATDYYLFQAMGYDVEVKDALIGEALEALPEKKRNIILLSYFMDMPDAEIGELMNLVRTTIYRHRTSSL
;
A
#
# COMPACT_ATOMS: atom_id res chain seq x y z
N MET A 1 54.32 10.86 59.59
CA MET A 1 53.97 9.67 58.76
C MET A 1 52.48 9.55 58.41
N GLU A 2 51.62 10.52 58.77
CA GLU A 2 50.15 10.38 58.60
C GLU A 2 49.59 10.85 57.25
N ARG A 3 50.30 11.71 56.51
CA ARG A 3 49.82 12.25 55.23
C ARG A 3 49.73 11.19 54.12
N SER A 4 50.54 10.14 54.19
CA SER A 4 50.56 9.02 53.23
C SER A 4 49.32 8.12 53.36
N SER A 5 48.80 7.98 54.59
CA SER A 5 47.68 7.08 54.91
C SER A 5 46.33 7.67 54.48
N SER A 6 46.17 9.00 54.59
CA SER A 6 44.95 9.71 54.17
C SER A 6 44.80 9.80 52.64
N ASN A 7 45.92 9.96 51.92
CA ASN A 7 45.95 9.98 50.45
C ASN A 7 45.59 8.61 49.82
N ASN A 8 45.80 7.52 50.57
CA ASN A 8 45.50 6.18 50.09
C ASN A 8 43.99 5.88 50.09
N LYS A 9 43.25 6.37 51.10
CA LYS A 9 41.79 6.19 51.22
C LYS A 9 41.02 6.86 50.07
N GLY A 10 41.40 8.07 49.69
CA GLY A 10 40.77 8.78 48.56
C GLY A 10 40.97 8.05 47.22
N LYS A 11 42.17 7.52 46.99
CA LYS A 11 42.47 6.68 45.82
C LYS A 11 41.66 5.38 45.82
N THR A 12 41.51 4.73 46.97
CA THR A 12 40.67 3.52 47.09
C THR A 12 39.22 3.80 46.70
N VAL A 13 38.63 4.90 47.18
CA VAL A 13 37.25 5.28 46.83
C VAL A 13 37.11 5.57 45.34
N GLN A 14 38.08 6.28 44.74
CA GLN A 14 38.09 6.53 43.29
C GLN A 14 38.16 5.23 42.47
N HIS A 15 39.03 4.28 42.86
CA HIS A 15 39.15 3.00 42.18
C HIS A 15 37.89 2.13 42.32
N GLN A 16 37.22 2.17 43.47
CA GLN A 16 35.94 1.47 43.67
C GLN A 16 34.84 2.05 42.78
N PHE A 17 34.75 3.38 42.70
CA PHE A 17 33.79 4.05 41.82
C PHE A 17 34.08 3.78 40.33
N ASP A 18 35.34 3.88 39.89
CA ASP A 18 35.74 3.54 38.52
C ASP A 18 35.40 2.09 38.17
N SER A 19 35.70 1.15 39.08
CA SER A 19 35.33 -0.26 38.90
C SER A 19 33.82 -0.47 38.78
N PHE A 20 33.04 0.23 39.60
CA PHE A 20 31.58 0.22 39.53
C PHE A 20 31.07 0.76 38.19
N CYS A 21 31.53 1.94 37.76
CA CYS A 21 31.14 2.53 36.48
C CYS A 21 31.49 1.62 35.30
N ARG A 22 32.70 1.05 35.28
CA ARG A 22 33.10 0.09 34.24
C ARG A 22 32.22 -1.15 34.22
N LYS A 23 31.82 -1.66 35.39
CA LYS A 23 30.93 -2.82 35.49
C LYS A 23 29.53 -2.49 34.96
N VAL A 24 28.98 -1.34 35.32
CA VAL A 24 27.68 -0.86 34.82
C VAL A 24 27.72 -0.71 33.30
N LEU A 25 28.71 0.01 32.75
CA LEU A 25 28.85 0.22 31.31
C LEU A 25 28.98 -1.09 30.53
N LYS A 26 29.77 -2.05 31.04
CA LYS A 26 29.87 -3.39 30.43
C LYS A 26 28.56 -4.15 30.50
N GLY A 27 27.84 -4.05 31.63
CA GLY A 27 26.53 -4.66 31.81
C GLY A 27 25.51 -4.12 30.80
N GLU A 28 25.41 -2.80 30.68
CA GLU A 28 24.50 -2.14 29.75
C GLU A 28 24.85 -2.41 28.28
N ALA A 29 26.13 -2.41 27.92
CA ALA A 29 26.57 -2.82 26.59
C ALA A 29 26.14 -4.27 26.28
N GLY A 30 26.24 -5.17 27.26
CA GLY A 30 25.77 -6.55 27.14
C GLY A 30 24.25 -6.65 26.98
N ASN A 31 23.50 -5.89 27.78
CA ASN A 31 22.03 -5.84 27.70
C ASN A 31 21.57 -5.30 26.34
N TYR A 32 22.19 -4.22 25.86
CA TYR A 32 21.92 -3.65 24.54
C TYR A 32 22.15 -4.67 23.42
N ARG A 33 23.29 -5.38 23.42
CA ARG A 33 23.57 -6.41 22.42
C ARG A 33 22.56 -7.55 22.46
N LYS A 34 22.11 -7.97 23.64
CA LYS A 34 21.04 -8.98 23.79
C LYS A 34 19.71 -8.49 23.24
N ALA A 35 19.35 -7.23 23.50
CA ALA A 35 18.13 -6.64 22.96
C ALA A 35 18.17 -6.56 21.43
N LEU A 36 19.31 -6.13 20.87
CA LEU A 36 19.51 -6.10 19.41
C LEU A 36 19.40 -7.49 18.79
N ALA A 37 20.05 -8.50 19.39
CA ALA A 37 19.96 -9.88 18.91
C ALA A 37 18.54 -10.43 18.94
N ARG A 38 17.73 -10.09 19.96
CA ARG A 38 16.31 -10.47 20.02
C ARG A 38 15.51 -9.81 18.90
N ARG A 39 15.72 -8.52 18.62
CA ARG A 39 15.04 -7.83 17.51
C ARG A 39 15.36 -8.45 16.17
N LEU A 40 16.64 -8.71 15.90
CA LEU A 40 17.11 -9.35 14.65
C LEU A 40 16.56 -10.78 14.43
N GLN A 41 16.00 -11.44 15.44
CA GLN A 41 15.32 -12.73 15.24
C GLN A 41 13.93 -12.60 14.60
N TYR A 42 13.34 -11.40 14.67
CA TYR A 42 11.95 -11.15 14.23
C TYR A 42 11.83 -9.98 13.25
N GLU A 43 12.84 -9.10 13.18
CA GLU A 43 12.86 -7.91 12.32
C GLU A 43 13.83 -8.14 11.15
N VAL A 44 13.41 -7.74 9.96
CA VAL A 44 14.22 -7.71 8.73
C VAL A 44 14.23 -6.27 8.22
N THR A 45 15.36 -5.83 7.67
CA THR A 45 15.47 -4.46 7.15
C THR A 45 14.69 -4.34 5.84
N PHE A 46 14.04 -3.20 5.59
CA PHE A 46 13.34 -2.97 4.31
C PHE A 46 14.22 -3.17 3.07
N SER A 47 15.53 -2.86 3.16
CA SER A 47 16.49 -3.06 2.07
C SER A 47 16.80 -4.53 1.77
N GLU A 48 16.50 -5.42 2.71
CA GLU A 48 16.73 -6.86 2.59
C GLU A 48 15.48 -7.60 2.08
N LEU A 49 14.33 -6.91 2.03
CA LEU A 49 13.09 -7.45 1.50
C LEU A 49 13.16 -7.54 -0.01
N SER A 50 12.69 -8.66 -0.55
CA SER A 50 12.45 -8.81 -1.98
C SER A 50 11.30 -7.91 -2.44
N GLU A 51 11.26 -7.60 -3.73
CA GLU A 51 10.15 -6.85 -4.34
C GLU A 51 8.80 -7.52 -4.08
N LYS A 52 8.76 -8.86 -4.05
CA LYS A 52 7.54 -9.62 -3.74
C LYS A 52 7.05 -9.38 -2.32
N GLU A 53 7.94 -9.30 -1.34
CA GLU A 53 7.60 -9.04 0.07
C GLU A 53 7.19 -7.58 0.27
N LEU A 54 7.90 -6.63 -0.35
CA LEU A 54 7.50 -5.23 -0.37
C LEU A 54 6.10 -5.04 -0.98
N ASN A 55 5.81 -5.77 -2.07
CA ASN A 55 4.51 -5.75 -2.72
C ASN A 55 3.37 -6.34 -1.86
N GLN A 56 3.67 -7.03 -0.77
CA GLN A 56 2.64 -7.46 0.20
C GLN A 56 2.39 -6.41 1.28
N LEU A 57 3.30 -5.46 1.46
CA LEU A 57 3.25 -4.44 2.51
C LEU A 57 2.70 -3.11 2.03
N TYR A 58 2.66 -2.86 0.71
CA TYR A 58 2.07 -1.64 0.20
C TYR A 58 0.54 -1.73 0.18
N THR A 59 -0.09 -0.57 0.40
CA THR A 59 -1.49 -0.34 0.13
C THR A 59 -1.58 0.95 -0.68
N MET A 60 -2.51 1.01 -1.61
CA MET A 60 -2.82 2.24 -2.34
C MET A 60 -4.21 2.64 -1.91
N ASP A 61 -4.35 3.90 -1.51
CA ASP A 61 -5.67 4.48 -1.31
C ASP A 61 -6.39 4.52 -2.66
N GLU A 62 -7.69 4.22 -2.64
CA GLU A 62 -8.56 4.41 -3.79
C GLU A 62 -9.47 5.60 -3.51
N TYR A 63 -9.38 6.62 -4.35
CA TYR A 63 -10.21 7.81 -4.26
C TYR A 63 -11.27 7.79 -5.36
N ALA A 64 -12.45 8.34 -5.08
CA ALA A 64 -13.51 8.47 -6.09
C ALA A 64 -13.07 9.27 -7.33
N THR A 65 -12.10 10.19 -7.17
CA THR A 65 -11.50 10.97 -8.26
C THR A 65 -10.64 10.11 -9.21
N ASP A 66 -10.24 8.91 -8.79
CA ASP A 66 -9.43 8.01 -9.61
C ASP A 66 -10.29 7.28 -10.66
N TYR A 67 -11.60 7.50 -10.65
CA TYR A 67 -12.56 6.81 -11.52
C TYR A 67 -13.35 7.81 -12.36
N TYR A 68 -13.57 7.43 -13.62
CA TYR A 68 -14.62 7.99 -14.45
C TYR A 68 -15.95 7.31 -14.11
N LEU A 69 -16.93 8.11 -13.70
CA LEU A 69 -18.26 7.65 -13.33
C LEU A 69 -19.23 7.87 -14.50
N PHE A 70 -19.77 6.78 -15.03
CA PHE A 70 -20.80 6.83 -16.08
C PHE A 70 -22.11 6.26 -15.58
N GLN A 71 -23.22 6.91 -15.94
CA GLN A 71 -24.55 6.36 -15.75
C GLN A 71 -25.06 5.80 -17.09
N ALA A 72 -25.35 4.50 -17.14
CA ALA A 72 -25.89 3.83 -18.32
C ALA A 72 -27.23 3.17 -17.96
N MET A 73 -28.34 3.73 -18.44
CA MET A 73 -29.70 3.19 -18.21
C MET A 73 -30.05 2.96 -16.72
N GLY A 74 -29.50 3.80 -15.82
CA GLY A 74 -29.73 3.69 -14.38
C GLY A 74 -28.69 2.86 -13.62
N TYR A 75 -27.70 2.28 -14.32
CA TYR A 75 -26.54 1.62 -13.71
C TYR A 75 -25.36 2.58 -13.62
N ASP A 76 -24.72 2.63 -12.47
CA ASP A 76 -23.47 3.37 -12.26
C ASP A 76 -22.29 2.46 -12.59
N VAL A 77 -21.41 2.91 -13.48
CA VAL A 77 -20.22 2.18 -13.94
C VAL A 77 -18.98 3.01 -13.69
N GLU A 78 -18.04 2.41 -12.96
CA GLU A 78 -16.76 3.01 -12.59
C GLU A 78 -15.66 2.52 -13.53
N VAL A 79 -14.94 3.46 -14.15
CA VAL A 79 -13.84 3.16 -15.07
C VAL A 79 -12.56 3.78 -14.54
N LYS A 80 -11.62 2.93 -14.11
CA LYS A 80 -10.35 3.35 -13.48
C LYS A 80 -9.30 3.85 -14.49
N ASP A 81 -9.28 3.27 -15.69
CA ASP A 81 -8.29 3.63 -16.69
C ASP A 81 -8.68 4.96 -17.37
N ALA A 82 -7.81 5.97 -17.26
CA ALA A 82 -8.07 7.30 -17.78
C ALA A 82 -8.21 7.33 -19.31
N LEU A 83 -7.42 6.53 -20.04
CA LEU A 83 -7.51 6.48 -21.50
C LEU A 83 -8.84 5.85 -21.95
N ILE A 84 -9.30 4.81 -21.22
CA ILE A 84 -10.60 4.20 -21.49
C ILE A 84 -11.73 5.17 -21.12
N GLY A 85 -11.62 5.85 -19.98
CA GLY A 85 -12.59 6.86 -19.54
C GLY A 85 -12.78 7.97 -20.57
N GLU A 86 -11.68 8.57 -21.03
CA GLU A 86 -11.71 9.62 -22.06
C GLU A 86 -12.27 9.12 -23.40
N ALA A 87 -11.90 7.91 -23.83
CA ALA A 87 -12.43 7.32 -25.05
C ALA A 87 -13.94 7.06 -24.98
N LEU A 88 -14.43 6.60 -23.82
CA LEU A 88 -15.85 6.40 -23.56
C LEU A 88 -16.60 7.74 -23.52
N GLU A 89 -16.01 8.80 -22.94
CA GLU A 89 -16.60 10.12 -22.90
C GLU A 89 -16.74 10.75 -24.30
N ALA A 90 -15.80 10.48 -25.20
CA ALA A 90 -15.86 10.92 -26.59
C ALA A 90 -16.93 10.20 -27.44
N LEU A 91 -17.45 9.06 -26.98
CA LEU A 91 -18.49 8.33 -27.70
C LEU A 91 -19.87 8.97 -27.51
N PRO A 92 -20.75 8.92 -28.54
CA PRO A 92 -22.15 9.28 -28.38
C PRO A 92 -22.82 8.43 -27.30
N GLU A 93 -23.67 9.05 -26.48
CA GLU A 93 -24.31 8.43 -25.31
C GLU A 93 -24.91 7.04 -25.59
N LYS A 94 -25.62 6.87 -26.72
CA LYS A 94 -26.19 5.57 -27.11
C LYS A 94 -25.13 4.49 -27.30
N LYS A 95 -24.03 4.82 -27.97
CA LYS A 95 -22.91 3.90 -28.21
C LYS A 95 -22.18 3.59 -26.90
N ARG A 96 -21.94 4.63 -26.10
CA ARG A 96 -21.33 4.51 -24.78
C ARG A 96 -22.13 3.58 -23.86
N ASN A 97 -23.45 3.78 -23.76
CA ASN A 97 -24.31 2.94 -22.90
C ASN A 97 -24.29 1.48 -23.35
N ILE A 98 -24.30 1.20 -24.66
CA ILE A 98 -24.19 -0.16 -25.19
C ILE A 98 -22.84 -0.80 -24.83
N ILE A 99 -21.74 -0.06 -24.92
CA ILE A 99 -20.41 -0.55 -24.57
C ILE A 99 -20.31 -0.82 -23.06
N LEU A 100 -20.78 0.11 -22.23
CA LEU A 100 -20.80 -0.04 -20.77
C LEU A 100 -21.62 -1.27 -20.36
N LEU A 101 -22.85 -1.41 -20.87
CA LEU A 101 -23.69 -2.57 -20.54
C LEU A 101 -23.10 -3.89 -21.05
N SER A 102 -22.50 -3.90 -22.25
CA SER A 102 -21.97 -5.14 -22.83
C SER A 102 -20.67 -5.61 -22.21
N TYR A 103 -19.76 -4.71 -21.83
CA TYR A 103 -18.40 -5.07 -21.39
C TYR A 103 -18.17 -4.91 -19.89
N PHE A 104 -18.85 -3.98 -19.24
CA PHE A 104 -18.69 -3.75 -17.80
C PHE A 104 -19.78 -4.45 -16.98
N MET A 105 -20.95 -4.72 -17.59
CA MET A 105 -22.06 -5.42 -16.94
C MET A 105 -22.31 -6.82 -17.51
N ASP A 106 -21.46 -7.31 -18.42
CA ASP A 106 -21.59 -8.61 -19.11
C ASP A 106 -22.98 -8.90 -19.71
N MET A 107 -23.73 -7.84 -20.06
CA MET A 107 -25.10 -7.96 -20.52
C MET A 107 -25.16 -8.38 -21.99
N PRO A 108 -25.93 -9.41 -22.38
CA PRO A 108 -26.04 -9.84 -23.77
C PRO A 108 -26.83 -8.85 -24.62
N ASP A 109 -26.53 -8.79 -25.92
CA ASP A 109 -27.17 -7.87 -26.88
C ASP A 109 -28.71 -7.93 -26.91
N ALA A 110 -29.28 -9.09 -26.55
CA ALA A 110 -30.73 -9.27 -26.47
C ALA A 110 -31.32 -8.49 -25.28
N GLU A 111 -30.73 -8.63 -24.10
CA GLU A 111 -31.16 -7.95 -22.87
C GLU A 111 -30.91 -6.44 -22.96
N ILE A 112 -29.77 -6.01 -23.52
CA ILE A 112 -29.51 -4.59 -23.82
C ILE A 112 -30.57 -4.04 -24.78
N GLY A 113 -30.95 -4.84 -25.78
CA GLY A 113 -31.99 -4.49 -26.74
C GLY A 113 -33.33 -4.26 -26.05
N GLU A 114 -33.74 -5.17 -25.17
CA GLU A 114 -34.97 -5.03 -24.37
C GLU A 114 -34.91 -3.77 -23.47
N LEU A 115 -33.79 -3.56 -22.77
CA LEU A 115 -33.60 -2.41 -21.88
C LEU A 115 -33.68 -1.07 -22.62
N MET A 116 -33.09 -1.00 -23.82
CA MET A 116 -33.05 0.22 -24.63
C MET A 116 -34.22 0.35 -25.63
N ASN A 117 -35.16 -0.60 -25.66
CA ASN A 117 -36.20 -0.72 -26.67
C ASN A 117 -35.65 -0.74 -28.12
N LEU A 118 -34.59 -1.51 -28.35
CA LEU A 118 -33.92 -1.67 -29.64
C LEU A 118 -33.83 -3.15 -30.04
N VAL A 119 -33.79 -3.42 -31.34
CA VAL A 119 -33.57 -4.78 -31.85
C VAL A 119 -32.11 -5.19 -31.63
N ARG A 120 -31.87 -6.45 -31.22
CA ARG A 120 -30.54 -7.05 -31.01
C ARG A 120 -29.52 -6.71 -32.10
N THR A 121 -29.92 -6.72 -33.38
CA THR A 121 -29.04 -6.42 -34.51
C THR A 121 -28.53 -4.98 -34.51
N THR A 122 -29.34 -4.04 -34.02
CA THR A 122 -28.97 -2.63 -33.87
C THR A 122 -27.93 -2.46 -32.77
N ILE A 123 -28.09 -3.19 -31.66
CA ILE A 123 -27.11 -3.24 -30.57
C ILE A 123 -25.78 -3.77 -31.07
N TYR A 124 -25.79 -4.93 -31.76
CA TYR A 124 -24.60 -5.52 -32.35
C TYR A 124 -23.86 -4.53 -33.26
N ARG A 125 -24.58 -3.89 -34.20
CA ARG A 125 -23.99 -2.90 -35.10
C ARG A 125 -23.38 -1.71 -34.35
N HIS A 126 -24.09 -1.18 -33.35
CA HIS A 126 -23.58 -0.07 -32.55
C HIS A 126 -22.32 -0.45 -31.78
N ARG A 127 -22.31 -1.62 -31.14
CA ARG A 127 -21.13 -2.15 -30.45
C ARG A 127 -19.94 -2.29 -31.41
N THR A 128 -20.10 -3.02 -32.52
CA THR A 128 -19.03 -3.25 -33.49
C THR A 128 -18.50 -1.96 -34.13
N SER A 129 -19.36 -0.93 -34.31
CA SER A 129 -18.94 0.36 -34.86
C SER A 129 -18.32 1.33 -33.84
N SER A 130 -18.26 0.94 -32.57
CA SER A 130 -17.71 1.76 -31.48
C SER A 130 -16.40 1.19 -30.94
N LEU A 131 -16.12 -0.08 -31.25
CA LEU A 131 -14.82 -0.74 -31.13
C LEU A 131 -13.94 -0.34 -32.33
#